data_AF-A0A958C5I0-F1
#
_entry.id   AF-A0A958C5I0-F1
#
_cell.length_a   1.000
_cell.length_b   1.000
_cell.length_c   1.000
_cell.angle_alpha   90.00
_cell.angle_beta   90.00
_cell.angle_gamma   90.00
#
_symmetry.space_group_name_H-M   'P 1'
#
loop_
_entity.id
_entity.type
_entity.pdbx_description
1 polymer ?
#
loop_
_entity_poly.entity_id
_entity_poly.type
_entity_poly.pdbx_seq_one_letter_code
_entity_poly.pdbx_strand_id
1 'polypeptide(L)'
;MSYESEHILIKRRRRERRWRNRPRPLLRLAQLLAVVFIAVGLFALLTVGSAVGAAAGVYSFFARDLPDASAIETEQVEFETVRIFDRTGQHLLYESFDPRPFRGDRTYLPLEEMNPWVISATVGLEDRSFWDNPGVNPIGLGRAFVSNLRGGDVQGGSSITQQLIKNIIIDPEERYQRSYTRKFKEVIMAMEITRRYPKEQILEWYINYNFYGNFAYGIEA
;
A
#
# COMPACT_ATOMS: atom_id res chain seq x y z
N MET A 1 26.99 -88.24 1.72
CA MET A 1 25.88 -87.29 1.41
C MET A 1 26.07 -85.89 2.04
N SER A 2 27.30 -85.43 2.34
CA SER A 2 27.52 -84.14 3.05
C SER A 2 28.03 -82.97 2.19
N TYR A 3 28.47 -83.22 0.94
CA TYR A 3 29.10 -82.19 0.09
C TYR A 3 28.13 -81.46 -0.86
N GLU A 4 27.09 -82.12 -1.36
CA GLU A 4 26.12 -81.49 -2.29
C GLU A 4 25.18 -80.52 -1.59
N SER A 5 24.81 -80.80 -0.34
CA SER A 5 23.90 -79.99 0.47
C SER A 5 24.50 -78.62 0.83
N GLU A 6 25.80 -78.54 1.14
CA GLU A 6 26.49 -77.26 1.37
C GLU A 6 26.57 -76.42 0.09
N HIS A 7 26.85 -77.03 -1.06
CA HIS A 7 26.95 -76.32 -2.33
C HIS A 7 25.61 -75.70 -2.76
N ILE A 8 24.50 -76.39 -2.49
CA ILE A 8 23.14 -75.90 -2.77
C ILE A 8 22.80 -74.74 -1.82
N LEU A 9 23.11 -74.85 -0.52
CA LEU A 9 22.91 -73.79 0.46
C LEU A 9 23.73 -72.52 0.14
N ILE A 10 24.97 -72.67 -0.31
CA ILE A 10 25.83 -71.54 -0.71
C ILE A 10 25.30 -70.87 -1.98
N LYS A 11 24.86 -71.63 -2.99
CA LYS A 11 24.23 -71.07 -4.20
C LYS A 11 22.91 -70.34 -3.89
N ARG A 12 22.09 -70.89 -2.97
CA ARG A 12 20.83 -70.26 -2.52
C ARG A 12 21.09 -68.96 -1.77
N ARG A 13 22.05 -68.94 -0.83
CA ARG A 13 22.49 -67.70 -0.14
C ARG A 13 23.09 -66.66 -1.09
N ARG A 14 23.85 -67.06 -2.12
CA ARG A 14 24.38 -66.13 -3.14
C ARG A 14 23.28 -65.54 -4.03
N ARG A 15 22.26 -66.33 -4.38
CA ARG A 15 21.09 -65.87 -5.15
C ARG A 15 20.24 -64.92 -4.29
N GLU A 16 19.94 -65.28 -3.05
CA GLU A 16 19.23 -64.40 -2.11
C GLU A 16 19.97 -63.09 -1.84
N ARG A 17 21.31 -63.11 -1.71
CA ARG A 17 22.12 -61.87 -1.62
C ARG A 17 22.04 -61.00 -2.89
N ARG A 18 22.04 -61.59 -4.09
CA ARG A 18 21.87 -60.86 -5.36
C ARG A 18 20.49 -60.24 -5.53
N TRP A 19 19.44 -60.90 -5.03
CA TRP A 19 18.07 -60.37 -5.09
C TRP A 19 17.83 -59.29 -4.01
N ARG A 20 18.45 -59.43 -2.84
CA ARG A 20 18.37 -58.45 -1.74
C ARG A 20 19.10 -57.13 -2.04
N ASN A 21 20.14 -57.17 -2.88
CA ASN A 21 20.96 -56.02 -3.25
C ASN A 21 20.67 -55.46 -4.66
N ARG A 22 19.49 -55.71 -5.24
CA ARG A 22 19.15 -55.06 -6.52
C ARG A 22 19.08 -53.54 -6.32
N PRO A 23 19.85 -52.72 -7.07
CA PRO A 23 19.73 -51.29 -6.97
C PRO A 23 18.28 -50.92 -7.30
N ARG A 24 17.68 -50.06 -6.49
CA ARG A 24 16.33 -49.53 -6.70
C ARG A 24 16.46 -48.11 -7.27
N PRO A 25 16.88 -47.94 -8.54
CA PRO A 25 17.21 -46.62 -9.09
C PRO A 25 15.99 -45.70 -9.12
N LEU A 26 14.79 -46.24 -9.38
CA LEU A 26 13.54 -45.48 -9.36
C LEU A 26 13.19 -44.94 -7.97
N LEU A 27 13.45 -45.72 -6.90
CA LEU A 27 13.25 -45.25 -5.52
C LEU A 27 14.26 -44.18 -5.14
N ARG A 28 15.53 -44.32 -5.55
CA ARG A 28 16.55 -43.28 -5.35
C ARG A 28 16.24 -42.01 -6.13
N LEU A 29 15.73 -42.13 -7.35
CA LEU A 29 15.28 -41.00 -8.17
C LEU A 29 14.07 -40.33 -7.53
N ALA A 30 13.06 -41.08 -7.08
CA ALA A 30 11.91 -40.54 -6.36
C ALA A 30 12.31 -39.85 -5.06
N GLN A 31 13.25 -40.42 -4.29
CA GLN A 31 13.82 -39.79 -3.09
C GLN A 31 14.56 -38.50 -3.44
N LEU A 32 15.35 -38.47 -4.51
CA LEU A 32 16.08 -37.28 -4.94
C LEU A 32 15.10 -36.18 -5.40
N LEU A 33 14.06 -36.54 -6.17
CA LEU A 33 13.01 -35.61 -6.57
C LEU A 33 12.23 -35.08 -5.37
N ALA A 34 11.92 -35.91 -4.38
CA ALA A 34 11.27 -35.49 -3.15
C ALA A 34 12.16 -34.53 -2.33
N VAL A 35 13.47 -34.81 -2.23
CA VAL A 35 14.44 -33.92 -1.57
C VAL A 35 14.55 -32.59 -2.30
N VAL A 36 14.62 -32.59 -3.63
CA VAL A 36 14.64 -31.35 -4.43
C VAL A 36 13.33 -30.57 -4.24
N PHE A 37 12.17 -31.23 -4.26
CA PHE A 37 10.88 -30.58 -4.03
C PHE A 37 10.80 -29.94 -2.64
N ILE A 38 11.23 -30.65 -1.60
CA ILE A 38 11.30 -30.12 -0.23
C ILE A 38 12.28 -28.95 -0.15
N ALA A 39 13.46 -29.06 -0.77
CA ALA A 39 14.46 -28.00 -0.77
C ALA A 39 13.95 -26.73 -1.48
N VAL A 40 13.26 -26.88 -2.62
CA VAL A 40 12.62 -25.77 -3.34
C VAL A 40 11.51 -25.16 -2.49
N GLY A 41 10.68 -25.97 -1.83
CA GLY A 41 9.63 -25.50 -0.92
C GLY A 41 10.19 -24.73 0.27
N LEU A 42 11.26 -25.23 0.91
CA LEU A 42 11.94 -24.57 2.01
C LEU A 42 12.60 -23.26 1.56
N PHE A 43 13.22 -23.24 0.37
CA PHE A 43 13.80 -22.03 -0.20
C PHE A 43 12.72 -20.98 -0.51
N ALA A 44 11.60 -21.38 -1.10
CA ALA A 44 10.45 -20.50 -1.32
C ALA A 44 9.89 -19.94 0.01
N LEU A 45 9.79 -20.77 1.04
CA LEU A 45 9.34 -20.33 2.36
C LEU A 45 10.31 -19.35 3.00
N LEU A 46 11.62 -19.62 2.93
CA LEU A 46 12.66 -18.73 3.46
C LEU A 46 12.69 -17.39 2.74
N THR A 47 12.54 -17.39 1.41
CA THR A 47 12.50 -16.15 0.62
C THR A 47 11.27 -15.31 0.93
N VAL A 48 10.09 -15.92 1.01
CA VAL A 48 8.85 -15.23 1.43
C VAL A 48 8.98 -14.73 2.86
N GLY A 49 9.45 -15.56 3.80
CA GLY A 49 9.65 -15.16 5.20
C GLY A 49 10.63 -14.00 5.35
N SER A 50 11.72 -14.02 4.59
CA SER A 50 12.70 -12.92 4.56
C SER A 50 12.10 -11.64 3.97
N ALA A 51 11.31 -11.74 2.89
CA ALA A 51 10.64 -10.58 2.29
C ALA A 51 9.60 -9.97 3.24
N VAL A 52 8.80 -10.80 3.92
CA VAL A 52 7.84 -10.36 4.94
C VAL A 52 8.57 -9.72 6.12
N GLY A 53 9.66 -10.34 6.60
CA GLY A 53 10.47 -9.79 7.68
C GLY A 53 11.10 -8.44 7.32
N ALA A 54 11.61 -8.30 6.09
CA ALA A 54 12.15 -7.03 5.58
C ALA A 54 11.05 -5.96 5.49
N ALA A 55 9.88 -6.30 4.93
CA ALA A 55 8.75 -5.38 4.85
C ALA A 55 8.27 -4.94 6.25
N ALA A 56 8.18 -5.87 7.21
CA ALA A 56 7.83 -5.57 8.60
C ALA A 56 8.88 -4.70 9.29
N GLY A 57 10.17 -4.94 9.00
CA GLY A 57 11.28 -4.12 9.50
C GLY A 57 11.23 -2.69 8.97
N VAL A 58 11.03 -2.52 7.66
CA VAL A 58 10.87 -1.21 7.01
C VAL A 58 9.64 -0.49 7.55
N TYR A 59 8.51 -1.19 7.65
CA TYR A 59 7.30 -0.66 8.26
C TYR A 59 7.57 -0.17 9.69
N SER A 60 8.18 -1.01 10.53
CA SER A 60 8.46 -0.68 11.93
C SER A 60 9.46 0.46 12.08
N PHE A 61 10.40 0.60 11.15
CA PHE A 61 11.36 1.70 11.12
C PHE A 61 10.66 3.03 10.83
N PHE A 62 9.87 3.09 9.74
CA PHE A 62 9.20 4.32 9.36
C PHE A 62 8.00 4.66 10.25
N ALA A 63 7.27 3.66 10.74
CA ALA A 63 6.07 3.85 11.57
C ALA A 63 6.35 4.51 12.92
N ARG A 64 7.59 4.42 13.44
CA ARG A 64 7.99 5.06 14.70
C ARG A 64 7.99 6.58 14.63
N ASP A 65 8.30 7.12 13.46
CA ASP A 65 8.44 8.56 13.22
C ASP A 65 7.28 9.12 12.38
N LEU A 66 6.17 8.37 12.29
CA LEU A 66 5.00 8.84 11.55
C LEU A 66 4.28 9.93 12.35
N PRO A 67 3.90 11.05 11.70
CA PRO A 67 3.03 12.03 12.31
C PRO A 67 1.71 11.39 12.73
N ASP A 68 1.05 11.95 13.74
CA ASP A 68 -0.26 11.43 14.14
C ASP A 68 -1.29 11.68 13.04
N ALA A 69 -2.06 10.63 12.73
CA ALA A 69 -3.11 10.66 11.74
C ALA A 69 -4.28 11.57 12.17
N SER A 70 -4.44 11.82 13.48
CA SER A 70 -5.42 12.76 14.02
C SER A 70 -5.19 14.21 13.56
N ALA A 71 -3.97 14.55 13.11
CA ALA A 71 -3.65 15.87 12.58
C ALA A 71 -4.50 16.24 11.36
N ILE A 72 -5.06 15.25 10.64
CA ILE A 72 -6.04 15.53 9.58
C ILE A 72 -7.28 16.20 10.17
N GLU A 73 -7.85 15.66 11.24
CA GLU A 73 -9.06 16.23 11.86
C GLU A 73 -8.82 17.67 12.31
N THR A 74 -7.70 17.91 12.99
CA THR A 74 -7.32 19.26 13.43
C THR A 74 -7.21 20.22 12.24
N GLU A 75 -6.54 19.79 11.16
CA GLU A 75 -6.38 20.61 9.96
C GLU A 75 -7.73 20.93 9.30
N GLN A 76 -8.68 19.99 9.30
CA GLN A 76 -10.00 20.21 8.73
C GLN A 76 -10.75 21.32 9.46
N VAL A 77 -10.59 21.41 10.79
CA VAL A 77 -11.23 22.42 11.65
C VAL A 77 -10.49 23.76 11.62
N GLU A 78 -9.16 23.76 11.60
CA GLU A 78 -8.38 24.99 11.69
C GLU A 78 -8.30 25.78 10.38
N PHE A 79 -8.53 25.15 9.23
CA PHE A 79 -8.42 25.81 7.93
C PHE A 79 -9.79 26.16 7.34
N GLU A 80 -10.33 27.33 7.68
CA GLU A 80 -11.53 27.86 7.01
C GLU A 80 -11.42 29.36 6.74
N THR A 81 -12.17 29.85 5.74
CA THR A 81 -12.31 31.29 5.47
C THR A 81 -13.08 31.96 6.60
N VAL A 82 -12.49 33.01 7.18
CA VAL A 82 -13.18 33.81 8.19
C VAL A 82 -14.19 34.72 7.52
N ARG A 83 -15.46 34.57 7.89
CA ARG A 83 -16.58 35.38 7.37
C ARG A 83 -17.15 36.27 8.46
N ILE A 84 -17.18 37.57 8.21
CA ILE A 84 -17.71 38.59 9.12
C ILE A 84 -19.06 39.05 8.59
N PHE A 85 -20.11 38.83 9.38
CA PHE A 85 -21.48 39.22 9.05
C PHE A 85 -21.91 40.47 9.83
N ASP A 86 -22.98 41.10 9.37
CA ASP A 86 -23.66 42.15 10.12
C ASP A 86 -24.36 41.60 11.38
N ARG A 87 -24.99 42.49 12.17
CA ARG A 87 -25.70 42.11 13.40
C ARG A 87 -26.87 41.13 13.18
N THR A 88 -27.35 40.99 11.95
CA THR A 88 -28.46 40.08 11.62
C THR A 88 -27.95 38.68 11.28
N GLY A 89 -26.66 38.55 10.95
CA GLY A 89 -26.04 37.31 10.48
C GLY A 89 -26.35 36.98 9.02
N GLN A 90 -27.13 37.81 8.31
CA GLN A 90 -27.58 37.53 6.95
C GLN A 90 -26.71 38.21 5.87
N HIS A 91 -26.12 39.35 6.19
CA HIS A 91 -25.32 40.11 5.24
C HIS A 91 -23.83 39.93 5.54
N LEU A 92 -23.13 39.29 4.61
CA LEU A 92 -21.68 39.20 4.63
C LEU A 92 -21.07 40.58 4.41
N LEU A 93 -20.22 41.00 5.33
CA LEU A 93 -19.54 42.29 5.30
C LEU A 93 -18.10 42.16 4.82
N TYR A 94 -17.42 41.06 5.20
CA TYR A 94 -16.01 40.86 4.88
C TYR A 94 -15.62 39.38 4.94
N GLU A 95 -14.65 38.99 4.11
CA GLU A 95 -13.98 37.70 4.13
C GLU A 95 -12.48 37.90 4.33
N SER A 96 -11.89 37.11 5.22
CA SER A 96 -10.47 37.14 5.52
C SER A 96 -9.87 35.76 5.38
N PHE A 97 -8.83 35.67 4.55
CA PHE A 97 -8.06 34.45 4.39
C PHE A 97 -6.98 34.37 5.46
N ASP A 98 -6.67 33.14 5.88
CA ASP A 98 -5.53 32.89 6.76
C ASP A 98 -4.23 33.31 6.06
N PRO A 99 -3.44 34.22 6.66
CA PRO A 99 -2.22 34.74 6.05
C PRO A 99 -1.04 33.75 6.08
N ARG A 100 -1.18 32.59 6.74
CA ARG A 100 -0.13 31.55 6.75
C ARG A 100 0.11 30.99 5.34
N PRO A 101 1.31 30.49 5.04
CA PRO A 101 1.58 29.80 3.76
C PRO A 101 0.64 28.62 3.53
N PHE A 102 0.33 28.32 2.26
CA PHE A 102 -0.54 27.19 1.86
C PHE A 102 -1.96 27.27 2.44
N ARG A 103 -2.48 28.50 2.51
CA ARG A 103 -3.85 28.83 2.86
C ARG A 103 -4.50 29.62 1.73
N GLY A 104 -5.81 29.78 1.82
CA GLY A 104 -6.61 30.48 0.82
C GLY A 104 -8.09 30.44 1.18
N ASP A 105 -8.94 30.60 0.18
CA ASP A 105 -10.37 30.43 0.35
C ASP A 105 -10.71 28.95 0.54
N ARG A 106 -11.48 28.65 1.59
CA ARG A 106 -11.99 27.32 1.89
C ARG A 106 -13.31 27.43 2.62
N THR A 107 -14.31 26.76 2.06
CA THR A 107 -15.60 26.50 2.70
C THR A 107 -15.76 25.00 2.82
N TYR A 108 -15.94 24.51 4.05
CA TYR A 108 -16.22 23.10 4.26
C TYR A 108 -17.63 22.77 3.76
N LEU A 109 -17.72 21.77 2.89
CA LEU A 109 -18.98 21.24 2.38
C LEU A 109 -19.09 19.75 2.77
N PRO A 110 -20.11 19.33 3.52
CA PRO A 110 -20.33 17.92 3.78
C PRO A 110 -20.53 17.13 2.47
N LEU A 111 -20.01 15.91 2.40
CA LEU A 111 -20.06 15.06 1.21
C LEU A 111 -21.49 14.79 0.74
N GLU A 112 -22.43 14.72 1.69
CA GLU A 112 -23.85 14.50 1.43
C GLU A 112 -24.52 15.70 0.71
N GLU A 113 -23.96 16.89 0.87
CA GLU A 113 -24.41 18.12 0.20
C GLU A 113 -23.72 18.31 -1.17
N MET A 114 -22.63 17.59 -1.43
CA MET A 114 -21.92 17.64 -2.71
C MET A 114 -22.74 17.00 -3.82
N ASN A 115 -22.66 17.59 -5.01
CA ASN A 115 -23.25 17.01 -6.21
C ASN A 115 -22.61 15.61 -6.48
N PRO A 116 -23.41 14.54 -6.66
CA PRO A 116 -22.89 13.18 -6.90
C PRO A 116 -21.94 13.07 -8.12
N TRP A 117 -22.06 13.98 -9.09
CA TRP A 117 -21.15 14.05 -10.23
C TRP A 117 -19.73 14.46 -9.84
N VAL A 118 -19.56 15.32 -8.83
CA VAL A 118 -18.23 15.69 -8.30
C VAL A 118 -17.55 14.46 -7.71
N ILE A 119 -18.26 13.72 -6.86
CA ILE A 119 -17.79 12.48 -6.24
C ILE A 119 -17.35 11.48 -7.33
N SER A 120 -18.24 11.24 -8.31
CA SER A 120 -17.99 10.29 -9.39
C SER A 120 -16.84 10.70 -10.30
N ALA A 121 -16.74 11.99 -10.64
CA ALA A 121 -15.67 12.53 -11.49
C ALA A 121 -14.32 12.46 -10.77
N THR A 122 -14.25 12.89 -9.51
CA THR A 122 -13.04 12.84 -8.69
C THR A 122 -12.53 11.41 -8.56
N VAL A 123 -13.38 10.46 -8.17
CA VAL A 123 -12.98 9.04 -8.07
C VAL A 123 -12.59 8.47 -9.44
N GLY A 124 -13.35 8.76 -10.49
CA GLY A 124 -13.09 8.24 -11.84
C GLY A 124 -11.78 8.74 -12.47
N LEU A 125 -11.38 9.97 -12.15
CA LEU A 125 -10.18 10.63 -12.66
C LEU A 125 -8.94 10.31 -11.81
N GLU A 126 -9.04 10.47 -10.50
CA GLU A 126 -7.88 10.43 -9.58
C GLU A 126 -7.57 9.01 -9.08
N ASP A 127 -8.60 8.23 -8.71
CA ASP A 127 -8.40 6.89 -8.14
C ASP A 127 -9.59 5.97 -8.37
N ARG A 128 -9.62 5.30 -9.52
CA ARG A 128 -10.71 4.38 -9.89
C ARG A 128 -10.88 3.20 -8.92
N SER A 129 -9.89 2.92 -8.09
CA SER A 129 -9.91 1.83 -7.11
C SER A 129 -10.30 2.31 -5.71
N PHE A 130 -10.64 3.59 -5.55
CA PHE A 130 -10.75 4.27 -4.26
C PHE A 130 -11.59 3.51 -3.24
N TRP A 131 -12.78 3.07 -3.65
CA TRP A 131 -13.75 2.41 -2.76
C TRP A 131 -13.24 1.08 -2.20
N ASP A 132 -12.45 0.34 -2.98
CA ASP A 132 -12.02 -1.02 -2.62
C ASP A 132 -10.58 -1.09 -2.11
N ASN A 133 -9.76 -0.08 -2.40
CA ASN A 133 -8.34 -0.15 -2.12
C ASN A 133 -8.02 0.08 -0.63
N PRO A 134 -6.89 -0.44 -0.11
CA PRO A 134 -6.52 -0.27 1.29
C PRO A 134 -5.85 1.08 1.57
N GLY A 135 -6.18 2.14 0.82
CA GLY A 135 -5.56 3.46 0.90
C GLY A 135 -4.46 3.69 -0.12
N VAL A 136 -4.04 2.65 -0.85
CA VAL A 136 -3.08 2.74 -1.95
C VAL A 136 -3.60 1.95 -3.13
N ASN A 137 -3.40 2.44 -4.36
CA ASN A 137 -3.81 1.74 -5.57
C ASN A 137 -2.70 0.74 -5.99
N PRO A 138 -2.84 -0.58 -5.75
CA PRO A 138 -1.75 -1.53 -5.98
C PRO A 138 -1.47 -1.72 -7.48
N ILE A 139 -2.52 -1.65 -8.30
CA ILE A 139 -2.42 -1.74 -9.76
C ILE A 139 -1.69 -0.51 -10.31
N GLY A 140 -2.05 0.68 -9.81
CA GLY A 140 -1.38 1.94 -10.14
C GLY A 140 0.09 1.94 -9.74
N LEU A 141 0.39 1.47 -8.54
CA LEU A 141 1.76 1.37 -8.02
C LEU A 141 2.61 0.39 -8.86
N GLY A 142 2.07 -0.79 -9.19
CA GLY A 142 2.76 -1.77 -10.04
C GLY A 142 3.00 -1.23 -11.45
N ARG A 143 2.02 -0.55 -12.04
CA ARG A 143 2.16 0.09 -13.37
C ARG A 143 3.24 1.18 -13.35
N ALA A 144 3.24 2.04 -12.33
CA ALA A 144 4.24 3.09 -12.17
C ALA A 144 5.64 2.51 -12.00
N PHE A 145 5.79 1.43 -11.21
CA PHE A 145 7.07 0.73 -11.05
C PHE A 145 7.60 0.19 -12.38
N VAL A 146 6.76 -0.49 -13.18
CA VAL A 146 7.15 -1.01 -14.50
C VAL A 146 7.47 0.13 -15.48
N SER A 147 6.71 1.23 -15.45
CA SER A 147 6.97 2.42 -16.28
C SER A 147 8.35 3.03 -15.96
N ASN A 148 8.64 3.22 -14.67
CA ASN A 148 9.92 3.76 -14.21
C ASN A 148 11.11 2.88 -14.64
N LEU A 149 10.97 1.55 -14.57
CA LEU A 149 12.01 0.62 -15.04
C LEU A 149 12.24 0.69 -16.56
N ARG A 150 11.23 1.10 -17.33
CA ARG A 150 11.31 1.24 -18.79
C ARG A 150 11.75 2.65 -19.22
N GLY A 151 12.09 3.53 -18.27
CA GLY A 151 12.45 4.92 -18.55
C GLY A 151 11.28 5.78 -19.03
N GLY A 152 10.04 5.35 -18.79
CA GLY A 152 8.85 6.13 -19.11
C GLY A 152 8.62 7.29 -18.13
N ASP A 153 7.71 8.19 -18.49
CA ASP A 153 7.30 9.30 -17.62
C ASP A 153 6.70 8.79 -16.30
N VAL A 154 6.83 9.63 -15.26
CA VAL A 154 6.23 9.40 -13.95
C VAL A 154 4.71 9.45 -14.11
N GLN A 155 4.07 8.28 -14.22
CA GLN A 155 2.62 8.20 -14.26
C GLN A 155 2.03 8.49 -12.88
N GLY A 156 0.96 9.30 -12.85
CA GLY A 156 0.13 9.53 -11.67
C GLY A 156 -0.51 8.23 -11.20
N GLY A 157 0.12 7.58 -10.22
CA GLY A 157 -0.34 6.32 -9.63
C GLY A 157 -0.69 6.42 -8.15
N SER A 158 -0.79 7.64 -7.60
CA SER A 158 -1.12 7.84 -6.19
C SER A 158 -2.63 7.78 -6.00
N SER A 159 -3.10 7.08 -4.97
CA SER A 159 -4.51 7.07 -4.57
C SER A 159 -4.94 8.42 -3.99
N ILE A 160 -6.25 8.66 -3.95
CA ILE A 160 -6.84 9.83 -3.27
C ILE A 160 -6.34 9.94 -1.83
N THR A 161 -6.32 8.84 -1.07
CA THR A 161 -5.81 8.83 0.31
C THR A 161 -4.35 9.23 0.40
N GLN A 162 -3.49 8.78 -0.53
CA GLN A 162 -2.09 9.19 -0.56
C GLN A 162 -1.94 10.68 -0.86
N GLN A 163 -2.77 11.21 -1.77
CA GLN A 163 -2.75 12.62 -2.10
C GLN A 163 -3.22 13.47 -0.91
N LEU A 164 -4.25 13.04 -0.18
CA LEU A 164 -4.69 13.67 1.07
C LEU A 164 -3.56 13.74 2.10
N ILE A 165 -2.91 12.60 2.40
CA ILE A 165 -1.76 12.53 3.31
C ILE A 165 -0.64 13.46 2.85
N LYS A 166 -0.29 13.42 1.57
CA LYS A 166 0.73 14.28 0.99
C LYS A 166 0.42 15.75 1.24
N ASN A 167 -0.85 16.15 1.13
CA ASN A 167 -1.29 17.54 1.19
C ASN A 167 -1.50 18.07 2.62
N ILE A 168 -1.74 17.20 3.60
CA ILE A 168 -2.00 17.61 5.00
C ILE A 168 -0.83 17.27 5.92
N ILE A 169 -0.37 16.03 5.87
CA ILE A 169 0.55 15.46 6.87
C ILE A 169 2.02 15.68 6.50
N ILE A 170 2.34 15.57 5.21
CA ILE A 170 3.71 15.72 4.76
C ILE A 170 4.09 17.19 4.71
N ASP A 171 5.24 17.50 5.29
CA ASP A 171 5.82 18.83 5.33
C ASP A 171 5.87 19.45 3.91
N PRO A 172 5.44 20.72 3.74
CA PRO A 172 5.46 21.38 2.43
C PRO A 172 6.81 21.36 1.72
N GLU A 173 7.92 21.43 2.45
CA GLU A 173 9.28 21.39 1.88
C GLU A 173 9.60 20.00 1.32
N GLU A 174 9.10 18.93 1.95
CA GLU A 174 9.26 17.55 1.48
C GLU A 174 8.28 17.21 0.33
N ARG A 175 7.12 17.86 0.28
CA ARG A 175 5.99 17.54 -0.63
C ARG A 175 6.34 17.52 -2.12
N TYR A 176 7.33 18.31 -2.53
CA TYR A 176 7.75 18.43 -3.94
C TYR A 176 9.06 17.71 -4.26
N GLN A 177 9.77 17.19 -3.25
CA GLN A 177 11.05 16.51 -3.46
C GLN A 177 10.85 15.10 -4.04
N ARG A 178 11.72 14.63 -4.94
CA ARG A 178 11.65 13.21 -5.37
C ARG A 178 12.31 12.32 -4.32
N SER A 179 11.58 12.02 -3.25
CA SER A 179 12.05 11.21 -2.11
C SER A 179 11.28 9.90 -2.00
N TYR A 180 12.00 8.77 -2.08
CA TYR A 180 11.43 7.46 -1.79
C TYR A 180 10.95 7.36 -0.34
N THR A 181 11.70 7.92 0.60
CA THR A 181 11.34 7.98 2.02
C THR A 181 9.98 8.64 2.23
N ARG A 182 9.77 9.81 1.62
CA ARG A 182 8.46 10.49 1.68
C ARG A 182 7.35 9.61 1.11
N LYS A 183 7.61 8.97 -0.04
CA LYS A 183 6.61 8.11 -0.68
C LYS A 183 6.26 6.90 0.18
N PHE A 184 7.22 6.33 0.91
CA PHE A 184 6.95 5.27 1.89
C PHE A 184 6.11 5.79 3.06
N LYS A 185 6.41 6.97 3.61
CA LYS A 185 5.58 7.62 4.66
C LYS A 185 4.13 7.79 4.16
N GLU A 186 3.94 8.30 2.94
CA GLU A 186 2.60 8.45 2.32
C GLU A 186 1.85 7.11 2.23
N VAL A 187 2.52 6.03 1.80
CA VAL A 187 1.92 4.70 1.70
C VAL A 187 1.46 4.19 3.06
N ILE A 188 2.32 4.24 4.07
CA ILE A 188 2.01 3.71 5.40
C ILE A 188 0.88 4.51 6.04
N MET A 189 0.96 5.85 5.98
CA MET A 189 -0.08 6.73 6.53
C MET A 189 -1.41 6.59 5.80
N ALA A 190 -1.41 6.41 4.48
CA ALA A 190 -2.64 6.22 3.74
C ALA A 190 -3.35 4.91 4.11
N MET A 191 -2.57 3.84 4.35
CA MET A 191 -3.10 2.58 4.87
C MET A 191 -3.65 2.74 6.29
N GLU A 192 -2.97 3.49 7.15
CA GLU A 192 -3.39 3.73 8.52
C GLU A 192 -4.69 4.57 8.58
N ILE A 193 -4.76 5.66 7.82
CA ILE A 193 -5.99 6.47 7.69
C ILE A 193 -7.16 5.65 7.17
N THR A 194 -6.93 4.81 6.16
CA THR A 194 -8.00 3.95 5.61
C THR A 194 -8.50 2.90 6.61
N ARG A 195 -7.70 2.53 7.61
CA ARG A 195 -8.15 1.63 8.70
C ARG A 195 -8.94 2.36 9.77
N ARG A 196 -8.66 3.65 9.99
CA ARG A 196 -9.26 4.46 11.05
C ARG A 196 -10.57 5.11 10.63
N TYR A 197 -10.70 5.49 9.36
CA TYR A 197 -11.82 6.28 8.85
C TYR A 197 -12.54 5.62 7.69
N PRO A 198 -13.86 5.83 7.57
CA PRO A 198 -14.63 5.36 6.41
C PRO A 198 -14.18 6.10 5.12
N LYS A 199 -14.40 5.46 3.98
CA LYS A 199 -13.96 5.98 2.67
C LYS A 199 -14.62 7.30 2.33
N GLU A 200 -15.88 7.46 2.71
CA GLU A 200 -16.68 8.66 2.55
C GLU A 200 -16.00 9.84 3.24
N GLN A 201 -15.61 9.68 4.50
CA GLN A 201 -14.91 10.74 5.26
C GLN A 201 -13.57 11.12 4.63
N ILE A 202 -12.81 10.14 4.17
CA ILE A 202 -11.51 10.38 3.50
C ILE A 202 -11.73 11.17 2.20
N LEU A 203 -12.77 10.83 1.44
CA LEU A 203 -13.10 11.52 0.20
C LEU A 203 -13.59 12.95 0.47
N GLU A 204 -14.42 13.13 1.50
CA GLU A 204 -14.89 14.43 1.97
C GLU A 204 -13.71 15.36 2.30
N TRP A 205 -12.78 14.89 3.14
CA TRP A 205 -11.59 15.66 3.48
C TRP A 205 -10.71 15.95 2.28
N TYR A 206 -10.57 14.99 1.35
CA TYR A 206 -9.81 15.22 0.13
C TYR A 206 -10.44 16.29 -0.74
N ILE A 207 -11.73 16.20 -1.03
CA ILE A 207 -12.42 17.17 -1.89
C ILE A 207 -12.41 18.55 -1.24
N ASN A 208 -12.58 18.64 0.08
CA ASN A 208 -12.55 19.90 0.82
C ASN A 208 -11.16 20.50 1.02
N TYR A 209 -10.08 19.76 0.80
CA TYR A 209 -8.71 20.24 1.04
C TYR A 209 -7.89 20.36 -0.25
N ASN A 210 -8.35 19.74 -1.34
CA ASN A 210 -7.60 19.78 -2.60
C ASN A 210 -7.48 21.21 -3.14
N PHE A 211 -6.33 21.54 -3.72
CA PHE A 211 -6.07 22.86 -4.29
C PHE A 211 -6.57 22.92 -5.73
N TYR A 212 -7.52 23.81 -6.00
CA TYR A 212 -8.13 24.00 -7.32
C TYR A 212 -7.53 25.17 -8.12
N GLY A 213 -6.56 25.89 -7.55
CA GLY A 213 -5.92 27.04 -8.17
C GLY A 213 -6.43 28.37 -7.61
N ASN A 214 -5.72 29.46 -7.87
CA ASN A 214 -6.12 30.83 -7.46
C ASN A 214 -6.51 30.96 -5.97
N PHE A 215 -5.75 30.35 -5.06
CA PHE A 215 -6.05 30.28 -3.63
C PHE A 215 -7.35 29.53 -3.26
N ALA A 216 -8.04 28.86 -4.18
CA ALA A 216 -9.19 28.02 -3.87
C ALA A 216 -8.75 26.64 -3.35
N TYR A 217 -9.16 26.32 -2.13
CA TYR A 217 -8.98 25.03 -1.47
C TYR A 217 -10.35 24.46 -1.11
N GLY A 218 -10.63 23.25 -1.57
CA GLY A 218 -11.97 22.72 -1.48
C GLY A 218 -12.81 23.06 -2.71
N ILE A 219 -13.79 22.21 -3.02
CA ILE A 219 -14.64 22.37 -4.20
C ILE A 219 -15.61 23.55 -4.13
N GLU A 220 -15.92 24.01 -2.92
CA GLU A 220 -16.89 25.09 -2.64
C GLU A 220 -16.24 26.48 -2.56
N ALA A 221 -14.90 26.56 -2.62
CA ALA A 221 -14.16 27.81 -2.70
C ALA A 221 -14.23 28.40 -4.12
#